data_AF-A0AAV6U9T5-F1
#
_entry.id   AF-A0AAV6U9T5-F1
#
_cell.length_a   1.000
_cell.length_b   1.000
_cell.length_c   1.000
_cell.angle_alpha   90.00
_cell.angle_beta   90.00
_cell.angle_gamma   90.00
#
_symmetry.space_group_name_H-M   'P 1'
#
loop_
_entity.id
_entity.type
_entity.pdbx_description
1 polymer ?
#
loop_
_entity_poly.entity_id
_entity_poly.type
_entity_poly.pdbx_seq_one_letter_code
_entity_poly.pdbx_strand_id
1 'polypeptide(L)'
;MKASIIFLLVILTIIGLSDAKVPCSRDNRGTLLDKRRVEEKECGTSCPVTCSNVNSKKPISCTYQCVKGCFCKKPYIEWRGRCVLPAECPKSEEEEVHLTYLAPSALCTCSGAEGSVSTARDCQG
;
A
#
# COMPACT_ATOMS: atom_id res chain seq x y z
N MET A 1 30.07 15.56 -42.95
CA MET A 1 29.83 16.28 -41.67
C MET A 1 28.41 16.08 -41.12
N LYS A 2 27.35 16.12 -41.95
CA LYS A 2 25.95 15.98 -41.50
C LYS A 2 25.60 14.60 -40.91
N ALA A 3 26.15 13.52 -41.47
CA ALA A 3 25.91 12.15 -41.01
C ALA A 3 26.48 11.86 -39.59
N SER A 4 27.58 12.50 -39.21
CA SER A 4 28.18 12.33 -37.88
C SER A 4 27.36 13.02 -36.79
N ILE A 5 26.76 14.18 -37.11
CA ILE A 5 25.83 14.89 -36.22
C ILE A 5 24.55 14.08 -36.02
N ILE A 6 24.01 13.47 -37.08
CA ILE A 6 22.82 12.61 -37.00
C ILE A 6 23.09 11.42 -36.08
N PHE A 7 24.26 10.78 -36.19
CA PHE A 7 24.63 9.64 -35.35
C PHE A 7 24.72 10.02 -33.86
N LEU A 8 25.28 11.20 -33.55
CA LEU A 8 25.34 11.72 -32.19
C LEU A 8 23.96 12.02 -31.60
N LEU A 9 23.06 12.61 -32.38
CA LEU A 9 21.68 12.89 -31.93
C LEU A 9 20.90 11.60 -31.66
N VAL A 10 21.08 10.58 -32.50
CA VAL A 10 20.47 9.25 -32.32
C VAL A 10 20.96 8.60 -31.03
N ILE A 11 22.27 8.64 -30.75
CA ILE A 11 22.85 8.10 -29.52
C ILE A 11 22.29 8.80 -28.27
N LEU A 12 22.19 10.13 -28.28
CA LEU A 12 21.66 10.89 -27.15
C LEU A 12 20.18 10.56 -26.86
N THR A 13 19.37 10.32 -27.90
CA THR A 13 17.97 9.91 -27.74
C THR A 13 17.81 8.48 -27.22
N ILE A 14 18.75 7.58 -27.55
CA ILE A 14 18.74 6.19 -27.08
C ILE A 14 19.16 6.10 -25.60
N ILE A 15 20.15 6.90 -25.18
CA ILE A 15 20.62 6.91 -23.78
C ILE A 15 19.58 7.54 -22.84
N GLY A 16 18.74 8.45 -23.33
CA GLY A 16 17.72 9.15 -22.53
C GLY A 16 16.50 8.35 -22.06
N LEU A 17 16.38 7.06 -22.44
CA LEU A 17 15.22 6.21 -22.09
C LEU A 17 15.43 5.34 -20.83
N SER A 18 16.61 5.38 -20.23
CA SER A 18 16.95 4.54 -19.09
C SER A 18 16.83 5.34 -17.79
N ASP A 19 15.63 5.40 -17.22
CA ASP A 19 15.37 5.39 -15.77
C ASP A 19 13.89 5.73 -15.52
N ALA A 20 13.00 4.87 -16.01
CA ALA A 20 11.69 4.75 -15.38
C ALA A 20 11.90 4.09 -14.01
N LYS A 21 12.43 4.84 -13.04
CA LYS A 21 12.46 4.47 -11.63
C LYS A 21 11.01 4.24 -11.25
N VAL A 22 10.54 2.98 -11.26
CA VAL A 22 9.22 2.63 -10.78
C VAL A 22 9.21 3.02 -9.31
N PRO A 23 8.59 4.17 -8.94
CA PRO A 23 8.58 4.60 -7.56
C PRO A 23 7.60 3.70 -6.83
N CYS A 24 7.89 3.36 -5.58
CA CYS A 24 7.02 2.61 -4.68
C CYS A 24 5.53 2.73 -5.04
N SER A 25 5.01 1.72 -5.74
CA SER A 25 3.64 1.71 -6.19
C SER A 25 3.17 0.27 -6.20
N ARG A 26 2.19 0.00 -5.36
CA ARG A 26 1.27 -1.08 -5.65
C ARG A 26 -0.11 -0.59 -5.19
N ASP A 27 -1.11 -0.56 -6.07
CA ASP A 27 -1.96 -1.73 -6.40
C ASP A 27 -2.54 -1.76 -7.86
N ASN A 28 -3.38 -2.73 -8.28
CA ASN A 28 -4.87 -2.64 -8.29
C ASN A 28 -5.63 -3.41 -7.17
N ARG A 29 -4.92 -4.07 -6.24
CA ARG A 29 -5.44 -4.40 -4.88
C ARG A 29 -4.40 -4.65 -3.76
N GLY A 30 -3.12 -4.90 -4.06
CA GLY A 30 -2.00 -4.82 -3.09
C GLY A 30 -1.46 -3.40 -2.90
N THR A 31 -1.92 -2.67 -1.88
CA THR A 31 -1.75 -1.21 -1.74
C THR A 31 -0.48 -0.72 -1.06
N LEU A 32 0.05 0.42 -1.51
CA LEU A 32 0.76 1.51 -0.82
C LEU A 32 0.23 2.79 -1.49
N LEU A 33 -1.06 3.08 -1.24
CA LEU A 33 -1.86 4.08 -1.96
C LEU A 33 -1.56 5.55 -1.65
N ASP A 34 -0.45 5.86 -0.98
CA ASP A 34 -0.04 7.23 -0.81
C ASP A 34 1.47 7.35 -0.93
N LYS A 35 1.93 7.76 -2.13
CA LYS A 35 3.33 8.11 -2.40
C LYS A 35 3.86 9.12 -1.36
N ARG A 36 2.99 9.87 -0.68
CA ARG A 36 3.40 10.80 0.40
C ARG A 36 3.81 10.08 1.69
N ARG A 37 3.20 8.95 2.05
CA ARG A 37 3.45 8.23 3.31
C ARG A 37 4.53 7.16 3.22
N VAL A 38 5.05 6.88 2.02
CA VAL A 38 6.04 5.83 1.75
C VAL A 38 7.36 6.45 1.28
N GLU A 39 8.48 5.86 1.69
CA GLU A 39 9.83 6.16 1.24
C GLU A 39 10.54 4.91 0.72
N GLU A 40 11.38 5.07 -0.30
CA GLU A 40 12.29 4.01 -0.76
C GLU A 40 13.60 4.09 0.02
N LYS A 41 14.05 2.95 0.54
CA LYS A 41 15.34 2.83 1.22
C LYS A 41 16.12 1.68 0.62
N GLU A 42 17.41 1.90 0.40
CA GLU A 42 18.35 0.82 0.05
C GLU A 42 18.64 -0.09 1.24
N CYS A 43 18.47 0.45 2.44
CA CYS A 43 18.70 -0.23 3.71
C CYS A 43 17.56 0.15 4.67
N GLY A 44 16.49 -0.65 4.68
CA GLY A 44 15.38 -0.56 5.63
C GLY A 44 15.36 -1.71 6.63
N THR A 45 14.52 -1.56 7.66
CA THR A 45 14.32 -2.60 8.68
C THR A 45 13.53 -3.78 8.10
N SER A 46 13.95 -5.01 8.38
CA SER A 46 13.18 -6.22 8.04
C SER A 46 11.93 -6.38 8.92
N CYS A 47 11.85 -5.64 10.03
CA CYS A 47 10.72 -5.69 10.95
C CYS A 47 10.13 -4.28 11.11
N PRO A 48 9.09 -3.92 10.33
CA PRO A 48 8.39 -2.66 10.48
C PRO A 48 7.51 -2.66 11.74
N VAL A 49 7.24 -1.45 12.24
CA VAL A 49 6.21 -1.23 13.27
C VAL A 49 4.84 -1.31 12.59
N THR A 50 3.93 -2.06 13.19
CA THR A 50 2.57 -2.31 12.74
C THR A 50 1.58 -1.96 13.86
N CYS A 51 0.30 -1.76 13.55
CA CYS A 51 -0.69 -1.52 14.61
C CYS A 51 -0.77 -2.65 15.65
N SER A 52 -0.43 -3.89 15.26
CA SER A 52 -0.40 -5.04 16.18
C SER A 52 0.77 -5.00 17.16
N ASN A 53 1.85 -4.28 16.83
CA ASN A 53 3.07 -4.26 17.65
C ASN A 53 3.41 -2.88 18.24
N VAL A 54 2.72 -1.82 17.84
CA VAL A 54 2.99 -0.44 18.29
C VAL A 54 2.86 -0.27 19.81
N ASN A 55 1.96 -1.02 20.43
CA ASN A 55 1.74 -1.02 21.90
C ASN A 55 2.40 -2.22 22.60
N SER A 56 3.13 -3.07 21.87
CA SER A 56 3.76 -4.25 22.45
C SER A 56 4.92 -3.84 23.34
N LYS A 57 4.83 -4.18 24.63
CA LYS A 57 5.90 -3.96 25.61
C LYS A 57 7.11 -4.89 25.40
N LYS A 58 6.95 -5.92 24.55
CA LYS A 58 7.99 -6.89 24.21
C LYS A 58 8.92 -6.33 23.14
N PRO A 59 10.25 -6.37 23.33
CA PRO A 59 11.18 -6.00 22.28
C PRO A 59 10.99 -6.91 21.07
N ILE A 60 10.81 -6.31 19.91
CA ILE A 60 10.80 -7.02 18.63
C ILE A 60 12.26 -7.36 18.33
N SER A 61 12.57 -8.65 18.30
CA SER A 61 13.89 -9.14 17.90
C SER A 61 14.00 -9.07 16.38
N CYS A 62 14.64 -8.01 15.88
CA CYS A 62 14.90 -7.82 14.46
C CYS A 62 16.27 -8.38 14.10
N THR A 63 16.42 -8.98 12.91
CA THR A 63 17.75 -9.30 12.39
C THR A 63 18.46 -8.03 11.95
N TYR A 64 19.80 -8.01 12.02
CA TYR A 64 20.62 -6.90 11.51
C TYR A 64 20.69 -6.85 9.97
N GLN A 65 19.93 -7.70 9.28
CA GLN A 65 19.89 -7.72 7.84
C GLN A 65 19.09 -6.53 7.32
N CYS A 66 19.71 -5.73 6.46
CA CYS A 66 19.05 -4.65 5.77
C CYS A 66 18.35 -5.14 4.52
N VAL A 67 17.18 -4.58 4.26
CA VAL A 67 16.37 -4.91 3.07
C VAL A 67 16.13 -3.66 2.24
N LYS A 68 16.38 -3.75 0.93
CA LYS A 68 16.05 -2.69 -0.03
C LYS A 68 14.57 -2.79 -0.39
N GLY A 69 13.83 -1.68 -0.30
CA GLY A 69 12.41 -1.68 -0.57
C GLY A 69 11.69 -0.41 -0.18
N CYS A 70 10.36 -0.51 -0.10
CA CYS A 70 9.47 0.58 0.27
C CYS A 70 9.03 0.44 1.73
N PHE A 71 9.18 1.52 2.48
CA PHE A 71 8.89 1.55 3.92
C PHE A 71 7.97 2.73 4.24
N CYS A 72 7.13 2.58 5.26
CA CYS A 72 6.37 3.70 5.78
C CYS A 72 7.31 4.76 6.36
N LYS A 73 7.13 6.01 5.94
CA LYS A 73 7.83 7.15 6.54
C LYS A 73 7.42 7.29 7.99
N LYS A 74 8.33 7.73 8.85
CA LYS A 74 7.93 8.16 10.20
C LYS A 74 7.03 9.40 10.09
N PRO A 75 5.93 9.52 10.86
CA PRO A 75 5.50 8.66 11.97
C PRO A 75 4.50 7.56 11.60
N TYR A 76 4.34 7.23 10.31
CA TYR A 76 3.39 6.21 9.84
C TYR A 76 3.88 4.79 10.13
N ILE A 77 2.93 3.89 10.34
CA ILE A 77 3.15 2.47 10.61
C ILE A 77 2.27 1.61 9.70
N GLU A 78 2.64 0.34 9.54
CA GLU A 78 1.96 -0.54 8.60
C GLU A 78 0.69 -1.17 9.19
N TRP A 79 -0.41 -1.09 8.45
CA TRP A 79 -1.67 -1.75 8.77
C TRP A 79 -2.35 -2.26 7.49
N ARG A 80 -2.49 -3.59 7.38
CA ARG A 80 -3.12 -4.26 6.23
C ARG A 80 -2.59 -3.75 4.87
N GLY A 81 -1.26 -3.65 4.75
CA GLY A 81 -0.57 -3.15 3.55
C GLY A 81 -0.51 -1.63 3.40
N ARG A 82 -1.19 -0.84 4.26
CA ARG A 82 -1.19 0.64 4.15
C ARG A 82 -0.37 1.30 5.25
N CYS A 83 0.17 2.47 4.95
CA CYS A 83 0.83 3.32 5.94
C CYS A 83 -0.21 4.25 6.60
N VAL A 84 -0.52 3.98 7.87
CA VAL A 84 -1.48 4.71 8.68
C VAL A 84 -0.79 5.38 9.85
N LEU A 85 -1.43 6.39 10.46
CA LEU A 85 -0.91 6.93 11.71
C LEU A 85 -1.19 5.95 12.86
N PRO A 86 -0.36 5.90 13.92
CA PRO A 86 -0.64 5.08 15.10
C PRO A 86 -2.00 5.37 15.74
N ALA A 87 -2.49 6.61 15.63
CA ALA A 87 -3.82 7.01 16.09
C ALA A 87 -4.97 6.46 15.24
N GLU A 88 -4.70 6.07 13.99
CA GLU A 88 -5.66 5.46 13.06
C GLU A 88 -5.71 3.93 13.21
N CYS A 89 -4.92 3.36 14.13
CA CYS A 89 -4.98 1.93 14.42
C CYS A 89 -6.30 1.55 15.08
N PRO A 90 -6.88 0.40 14.71
CA PRO A 90 -8.04 -0.10 15.43
C PRO A 90 -7.65 -0.42 16.87
N LYS A 91 -8.37 0.17 17.82
CA LYS A 91 -8.31 -0.21 19.23
C LYS A 91 -9.11 -1.50 19.36
N SER A 92 -8.55 -2.48 20.07
CA SER A 92 -9.07 -3.84 20.21
C SER A 92 -10.61 -3.92 20.35
N GLU A 93 -11.20 -4.73 19.47
CA GLU A 93 -12.47 -5.47 19.57
C GLU A 93 -13.78 -4.68 19.68
N GLU A 94 -14.25 -4.24 18.50
CA GLU A 94 -15.65 -4.11 18.05
C GLU A 94 -15.56 -3.67 16.56
N GLU A 95 -16.09 -4.33 15.52
CA GLU A 95 -16.92 -5.53 15.39
C GLU A 95 -16.87 -5.96 13.90
N GLU A 96 -16.52 -7.23 13.63
CA GLU A 96 -17.09 -7.97 12.50
C GLU A 96 -18.53 -8.39 12.88
N VAL A 97 -19.37 -7.43 13.24
CA VAL A 97 -20.78 -7.65 13.60
C VAL A 97 -21.58 -6.45 13.14
N HIS A 98 -21.86 -6.45 11.85
CA HIS A 98 -23.15 -6.03 11.32
C HIS A 98 -23.29 -6.83 10.03
N LEU A 99 -23.84 -8.05 10.02
CA LEU A 99 -25.20 -8.36 10.45
C LEU A 99 -25.33 -9.84 10.87
N THR A 100 -25.42 -10.08 12.17
CA THR A 100 -26.26 -11.16 12.72
C THR A 100 -27.57 -10.59 13.26
N TYR A 101 -28.02 -9.45 12.72
CA TYR A 101 -29.37 -8.94 12.98
C TYR A 101 -30.33 -9.53 11.95
N LEU A 102 -31.18 -10.42 12.47
CA LEU A 102 -32.34 -11.04 11.84
C LEU A 102 -33.01 -10.14 10.79
N ALA A 103 -32.88 -10.50 9.51
CA ALA A 103 -33.85 -10.07 8.49
C ALA A 103 -34.95 -11.14 8.41
N PRO A 104 -36.19 -10.86 8.85
CA PRO A 104 -37.32 -11.63 8.37
C PRO A 104 -37.46 -11.29 6.88
N SER A 105 -37.04 -12.22 6.02
CA SER A 105 -37.49 -12.36 4.63
C SER A 105 -37.32 -11.16 3.67
N ALA A 106 -36.09 -10.68 3.42
CA ALA A 106 -35.80 -9.94 2.18
C ALA A 106 -34.43 -10.32 1.62
N LEU A 107 -34.44 -11.13 0.56
CA LEU A 107 -33.26 -11.46 -0.25
C LEU A 107 -32.89 -10.26 -1.12
N CYS A 108 -31.80 -9.57 -0.80
CA CYS A 108 -31.10 -8.72 -1.76
C CYS A 108 -29.73 -9.35 -2.04
N THR A 109 -29.52 -9.81 -3.27
CA THR A 109 -28.22 -10.31 -3.74
C THR A 109 -27.60 -9.29 -4.69
N CYS A 110 -26.51 -8.66 -4.27
CA CYS A 110 -25.67 -7.83 -5.13
C CYS A 110 -24.72 -8.72 -5.92
N SER A 111 -24.93 -8.85 -7.23
CA SER A 111 -23.99 -9.54 -8.11
C SER A 111 -22.95 -8.55 -8.62
N GLY A 112 -21.90 -8.31 -7.83
CA GLY A 112 -20.72 -7.55 -8.23
C GLY A 112 -19.48 -8.44 -8.24
N ALA A 113 -18.72 -8.44 -9.33
CA ALA A 113 -17.48 -9.22 -9.45
C ALA A 113 -16.45 -8.80 -8.39
N GLU A 114 -15.72 -9.79 -7.89
CA GLU A 114 -14.83 -9.71 -6.72
C GLU A 114 -13.98 -8.44 -6.67
N GLY A 115 -14.25 -7.54 -5.71
CA GLY A 115 -13.39 -6.38 -5.42
C GLY A 115 -14.03 -5.01 -5.27
N SER A 116 -15.35 -4.87 -5.28
CA SER A 116 -16.01 -3.59 -5.02
C SER A 116 -16.53 -3.54 -3.58
N VAL A 117 -16.15 -2.49 -2.83
CA VAL A 117 -16.80 -2.17 -1.56
C VAL A 117 -18.14 -1.54 -1.91
N SER A 118 -19.22 -2.31 -1.83
CA SER A 118 -20.59 -1.79 -1.91
C SER A 118 -20.95 -1.16 -0.57
N THR A 119 -21.28 0.13 -0.58
CA THR A 119 -21.89 0.77 0.59
C THR A 119 -23.41 0.61 0.51
N ALA A 120 -24.11 0.67 1.64
CA ALA A 120 -25.57 0.51 1.68
C ALA A 120 -26.34 1.53 0.80
N ARG A 121 -25.68 2.62 0.37
CA ARG A 121 -26.26 3.62 -0.53
C ARG A 121 -26.22 3.20 -2.01
N ASP A 122 -25.48 2.15 -2.36
CA ASP A 122 -25.29 1.68 -3.73
C ASP A 122 -26.32 0.61 -4.14
N CYS A 123 -27.20 0.22 -3.22
CA CYS A 123 -28.35 -0.63 -3.51
C CYS A 123 -29.58 0.25 -3.80
N GLN A 124 -30.00 0.36 -5.06
CA GLN A 124 -31.29 0.94 -5.42
C GLN A 124 -32.33 -0.17 -5.59
N GLY A 125 -33.45 -0.01 -4.88
CA GLY A 125 -34.62 -0.89 -4.93
C GLY A 125 -35.59 -0.55 -6.06
#